data_AF-D0LFV4-F1
#
_entry.id   AF-D0LFV4-F1
#
_cell.length_a   1.000
_cell.length_b   1.000
_cell.length_c   1.000
_cell.angle_alpha   90.00
_cell.angle_beta   90.00
_cell.angle_gamma   90.00
#
_symmetry.space_group_name_H-M   'P 1'
#
loop_
_entity.id
_entity.type
_entity.pdbx_description
1 polymer ?
#
loop_
_entity_poly.entity_id
_entity_poly.type
_entity_poly.pdbx_seq_one_letter_code
_entity_poly.pdbx_strand_id
1 'polypeptide(L)'
;MKRALLIAVTVILAAFLGRAEEAHAQAYGMAGCGLGSVVFGNAPGLVQVFAATTNATLGSQTFGITFGTSNCTNGGGGLVSTRSFVETNREVLAKDVSRGSGETIATLSTLAGCSDQQQVGAALQQNFSRIFPSAAASDRQVSANVVSILRDEQAALSCSKL
;
A
#
# COMPACT_ATOMS: atom_id res chain seq x y z
N MET A 1 23.43 -33.05 21.18
CA MET A 1 22.66 -32.76 19.94
C MET A 1 21.24 -32.25 20.21
N LYS A 2 20.39 -32.95 20.98
CA LYS A 2 19.00 -32.51 21.27
C LYS A 2 18.87 -31.14 21.97
N ARG A 3 19.79 -30.81 22.89
CA ARG A 3 19.79 -29.51 23.61
C ARG A 3 20.22 -28.33 22.73
N ALA A 4 21.16 -28.54 21.81
CA ALA A 4 21.57 -27.52 20.84
C ALA A 4 20.47 -27.24 19.81
N LEU A 5 19.71 -28.28 19.41
CA LEU A 5 18.54 -28.14 18.55
C LEU A 5 17.42 -27.31 19.22
N LEU A 6 17.15 -27.55 20.51
CA LEU A 6 16.14 -26.81 21.28
C LEU A 6 16.50 -25.33 21.48
N ILE A 7 17.79 -25.02 21.66
CA ILE A 7 18.29 -23.64 21.78
C ILE A 7 18.24 -22.92 20.42
N ALA A 8 18.56 -23.61 19.32
CA ALA A 8 18.45 -23.03 17.99
C ALA A 8 17.00 -22.71 17.60
N VAL A 9 16.05 -23.59 17.93
CA VAL A 9 14.61 -23.39 17.65
C VAL A 9 14.03 -22.20 18.44
N THR A 10 14.48 -21.99 19.69
CA THR A 10 14.01 -20.87 20.52
C THR A 10 14.59 -19.52 20.08
N VAL A 11 15.84 -19.48 19.60
CA VAL A 11 16.46 -18.24 19.07
C VAL A 11 15.84 -17.82 17.74
N ILE A 12 15.46 -18.77 16.87
CA ILE A 12 14.81 -18.48 15.58
C ILE A 12 13.38 -17.94 15.79
N LEU A 13 12.67 -18.42 16.82
CA LEU A 13 11.31 -17.94 17.13
C LEU A 13 11.28 -16.50 17.68
N ALA A 14 12.35 -16.07 18.37
CA ALA A 14 12.46 -14.72 18.92
C ALA A 14 12.77 -13.63 17.86
N ALA A 15 13.34 -14.00 16.71
CA ALA A 15 13.74 -13.07 15.66
C ALA A 15 12.56 -12.52 14.81
N PHE A 16 11.34 -13.04 15.00
CA PHE A 16 10.14 -12.59 14.29
C PHE A 16 9.25 -11.63 15.09
N LEU A 17 9.62 -11.31 16.34
CA LEU A 17 8.86 -10.40 17.20
C LEU A 17 9.47 -9.00 17.16
N GLY A 18 9.13 -8.20 16.15
CA GLY A 18 9.42 -6.77 16.24
C GLY A 18 9.55 -6.04 14.92
N ARG A 19 8.44 -5.88 14.20
CA ARG A 19 8.16 -4.67 13.43
C ARG A 19 6.68 -4.33 13.60
N ALA A 20 6.38 -3.50 14.60
CA ALA A 20 5.10 -2.82 14.65
C ALA A 20 5.19 -1.65 13.68
N GLU A 21 4.79 -1.87 12.43
CA GLU A 21 4.42 -0.76 11.56
C GLU A 21 3.03 -0.32 11.98
N GLU A 22 2.92 0.91 12.48
CA GLU A 22 1.64 1.59 12.67
C GLU A 22 1.01 1.79 11.29
N ALA A 23 0.13 0.87 10.89
CA ALA A 23 -0.61 0.96 9.64
C ALA A 23 -2.02 1.50 9.92
N HIS A 24 -2.24 2.77 9.59
CA HIS A 24 -3.57 3.38 9.57
C HIS A 24 -4.34 2.98 8.30
N ALA A 25 -5.64 2.73 8.50
CA ALA A 25 -6.73 2.58 7.52
C ALA A 25 -6.61 1.45 6.46
N GLN A 26 -6.13 0.27 6.85
CA GLN A 26 -6.46 -0.97 6.14
C GLN A 26 -7.72 -1.60 6.77
N ALA A 27 -8.53 -2.31 5.97
CA ALA A 27 -9.69 -3.06 6.46
C ALA A 27 -9.30 -4.27 7.37
N TYR A 28 -8.01 -4.42 7.66
CA TYR A 28 -7.43 -5.49 8.45
C TYR A 28 -6.41 -4.92 9.43
N GLY A 29 -6.24 -5.55 10.60
CA GLY A 29 -5.23 -5.20 11.59
C GLY A 29 -3.90 -5.93 11.38
N MET A 30 -3.09 -6.07 12.43
CA MET A 30 -1.77 -6.72 12.37
C MET A 30 -1.79 -8.16 11.83
N ALA A 31 -2.93 -8.85 11.87
CA ALA A 31 -3.11 -10.18 11.28
C ALA A 31 -2.99 -10.21 9.74
N GLY A 32 -3.00 -9.03 9.11
CA GLY A 32 -3.01 -8.89 7.66
C GLY A 32 -4.37 -9.20 7.03
N CYS A 33 -4.44 -9.07 5.72
CA CYS A 33 -5.63 -9.41 4.95
C CYS A 33 -5.90 -10.93 4.97
N GLY A 34 -7.12 -11.35 4.64
CA GLY A 34 -7.57 -12.74 4.66
C GLY A 34 -8.91 -12.89 5.37
N LEU A 35 -9.44 -14.11 5.45
CA LEU A 35 -10.76 -14.36 6.05
C LEU A 35 -10.82 -13.90 7.52
N GLY A 36 -9.71 -14.00 8.25
CA GLY A 36 -9.59 -13.48 9.59
C GLY A 36 -9.91 -11.99 9.68
N SER A 37 -9.49 -11.19 8.69
CA SER A 37 -9.85 -9.77 8.66
C SER A 37 -11.32 -9.53 8.34
N VAL A 38 -11.97 -10.41 7.58
CA VAL A 38 -13.39 -10.30 7.24
C VAL A 38 -14.25 -10.62 8.47
N VAL A 39 -13.88 -11.64 9.23
CA VAL A 39 -14.65 -12.12 10.38
C VAL A 39 -14.39 -11.27 11.63
N PHE A 40 -13.13 -10.91 11.88
CA PHE A 40 -12.71 -10.27 13.12
C PHE A 40 -12.38 -8.77 12.98
N GLY A 41 -12.30 -8.26 11.74
CA GLY A 41 -11.98 -6.87 11.47
C GLY A 41 -10.57 -6.47 11.93
N ASN A 42 -10.42 -5.18 12.26
CA ASN A 42 -9.17 -4.57 12.70
C ASN A 42 -9.12 -4.30 14.22
N ALA A 43 -9.97 -4.96 15.01
CA ALA A 43 -9.97 -4.79 16.47
C ALA A 43 -8.60 -5.13 17.06
N PRO A 44 -8.00 -4.26 17.91
CA PRO A 44 -6.65 -4.45 18.42
C PRO A 44 -6.57 -5.60 19.45
N GLY A 45 -5.35 -6.06 19.72
CA GLY A 45 -5.08 -7.03 20.79
C GLY A 45 -5.35 -8.49 20.40
N LEU A 46 -5.85 -9.29 21.35
CA LEU A 46 -6.01 -10.75 21.22
C LEU A 46 -6.86 -11.16 20.00
N VAL A 47 -7.79 -10.31 19.57
CA VAL A 47 -8.61 -10.54 18.38
C VAL A 47 -7.75 -10.72 17.12
N GLN A 48 -6.61 -10.02 17.02
CA GLN A 48 -5.67 -10.20 15.92
C GLN A 48 -4.96 -11.56 15.94
N VAL A 49 -4.81 -12.19 17.12
CA VAL A 49 -4.30 -13.56 17.21
C VAL A 49 -5.28 -14.52 16.55
N PHE A 50 -6.58 -14.41 16.85
CA PHE A 50 -7.60 -15.23 16.22
C PHE A 50 -7.73 -14.97 14.72
N ALA A 51 -7.63 -13.71 14.29
CA ALA A 51 -7.60 -13.37 12.87
C ALA A 51 -6.40 -14.02 12.16
N ALA A 52 -5.20 -13.93 12.75
CA ALA A 52 -3.99 -14.51 12.19
C ALA A 52 -4.05 -16.05 12.16
N THR A 53 -4.51 -16.69 13.25
CA THR A 53 -4.70 -18.14 13.30
C THR A 53 -5.72 -18.58 12.24
N THR A 54 -6.82 -17.86 12.08
CA THR A 54 -7.84 -18.17 11.05
C THR A 54 -7.28 -18.03 9.64
N ASN A 55 -6.49 -16.98 9.39
CA ASN A 55 -5.79 -16.77 8.12
C ASN A 55 -4.84 -17.93 7.80
N ALA A 56 -4.03 -18.34 8.78
CA ALA A 56 -3.02 -19.39 8.62
C ALA A 56 -3.66 -20.79 8.48
N THR A 57 -4.59 -21.15 9.35
CA THR A 57 -5.23 -22.47 9.38
C THR A 57 -6.02 -22.74 8.10
N LEU A 58 -6.67 -21.72 7.53
CA LEU A 58 -7.46 -21.85 6.31
C LEU A 58 -6.68 -21.49 5.04
N GLY A 59 -5.42 -21.09 5.15
CA GLY A 59 -4.63 -20.59 4.02
C GLY A 59 -5.26 -19.40 3.30
N SER A 60 -6.22 -18.72 3.95
CA SER A 60 -7.09 -17.73 3.29
C SER A 60 -6.37 -16.43 2.96
N GLN A 61 -5.27 -16.14 3.66
CA GLN A 61 -4.40 -15.00 3.31
C GLN A 61 -3.67 -15.25 1.99
N THR A 62 -3.03 -16.41 1.81
CA THR A 62 -2.34 -16.73 0.54
C THR A 62 -3.31 -16.86 -0.62
N PHE A 63 -4.48 -17.46 -0.40
CA PHE A 63 -5.56 -17.51 -1.39
C PHE A 63 -6.05 -16.09 -1.71
N GLY A 64 -6.29 -15.28 -0.68
CA GLY A 64 -6.70 -13.88 -0.81
C GLY A 64 -5.71 -13.06 -1.63
N ILE A 65 -4.41 -13.18 -1.36
CA ILE A 65 -3.35 -12.51 -2.11
C ILE A 65 -3.36 -12.95 -3.58
N THR A 66 -3.48 -14.26 -3.84
CA THR A 66 -3.44 -14.82 -5.20
C THR A 66 -4.64 -14.38 -6.04
N PHE A 67 -5.84 -14.37 -5.44
CA PHE A 67 -7.10 -14.18 -6.17
C PHE A 67 -7.77 -12.81 -5.92
N GLY A 68 -7.18 -11.95 -5.08
CA GLY A 68 -7.74 -10.64 -4.80
C GLY A 68 -9.01 -10.67 -3.92
N THR A 69 -9.09 -11.54 -2.91
CA THR A 69 -10.30 -11.75 -2.09
C THR A 69 -10.06 -11.52 -0.60
N SER A 70 -11.11 -11.55 0.22
CA SER A 70 -11.00 -11.51 1.70
C SER A 70 -10.19 -10.32 2.23
N ASN A 71 -10.52 -9.11 1.75
CA ASN A 71 -9.77 -7.86 1.98
C ASN A 71 -8.31 -7.87 1.50
N CYS A 72 -7.79 -8.95 0.92
CA CYS A 72 -6.52 -8.96 0.20
C CYS A 72 -6.77 -8.46 -1.21
N THR A 73 -6.88 -7.14 -1.36
CA THR A 73 -6.98 -6.53 -2.68
C THR A 73 -5.81 -5.58 -2.87
N ASN A 74 -5.31 -5.45 -4.10
CA ASN A 74 -4.47 -4.33 -4.48
C ASN A 74 -5.24 -2.99 -4.47
N GLY A 75 -6.57 -3.03 -4.26
CA GLY A 75 -7.50 -1.91 -4.42
C GLY A 75 -7.81 -1.11 -3.15
N GLY A 76 -7.22 -1.44 -1.99
CA GLY A 76 -7.41 -0.66 -0.76
C GLY A 76 -6.84 0.77 -0.81
N GLY A 77 -6.06 1.08 -1.85
CA GLY A 77 -5.13 2.20 -1.83
C GLY A 77 -3.94 1.90 -0.93
N GLY A 78 -3.00 2.83 -0.84
CA GLY A 78 -1.73 2.60 -0.16
C GLY A 78 -0.53 2.95 -1.03
N LEU A 79 0.64 3.08 -0.41
CA LEU A 79 1.90 3.35 -1.11
C LEU A 79 2.19 2.34 -2.23
N VAL A 80 2.00 1.04 -1.98
CA VAL A 80 2.30 -0.03 -2.95
C VAL A 80 1.34 0.04 -4.14
N SER A 81 0.03 0.14 -3.88
CA SER A 81 -0.99 0.27 -4.93
C SER A 81 -0.81 1.53 -5.76
N THR A 82 -0.47 2.66 -5.12
CA THR A 82 -0.19 3.93 -5.78
C THR A 82 1.00 3.80 -6.72
N ARG A 83 2.11 3.21 -6.26
CA ARG A 83 3.29 2.97 -7.12
C ARG A 83 2.98 2.04 -8.28
N SER A 84 2.38 0.89 -8.00
CA SER A 84 2.02 -0.10 -9.03
C SER A 84 1.08 0.50 -10.08
N PHE A 85 0.15 1.37 -9.66
CA PHE A 85 -0.76 2.05 -10.58
C PHE A 85 -0.01 3.04 -11.48
N VAL A 86 0.90 3.84 -10.93
CA VAL A 86 1.75 4.77 -11.72
C VAL A 86 2.60 4.00 -12.73
N GLU A 87 3.23 2.90 -12.30
CA GLU A 87 4.08 2.08 -13.15
C GLU A 87 3.29 1.44 -14.31
N THR A 88 2.09 0.92 -14.02
CA THR A 88 1.24 0.27 -15.03
C THR A 88 0.62 1.27 -16.00
N ASN A 89 0.34 2.51 -15.57
CA ASN A 89 -0.43 3.50 -16.34
C ASN A 89 0.40 4.71 -16.76
N ARG A 90 1.73 4.61 -16.77
CA ARG A 90 2.67 5.73 -16.95
C ARG A 90 2.33 6.66 -18.13
N GLU A 91 2.05 6.09 -19.29
CA GLU A 91 1.81 6.89 -20.51
C GLU A 91 0.51 7.70 -20.44
N VAL A 92 -0.57 7.09 -19.94
CA VAL A 92 -1.86 7.76 -19.77
C VAL A 92 -1.77 8.77 -18.64
N LEU A 93 -1.10 8.41 -17.54
CA LEU A 93 -0.81 9.31 -16.43
C LEU A 93 -0.02 10.54 -16.87
N ALA A 94 0.99 10.39 -17.72
CA ALA A 94 1.73 11.53 -18.24
C ALA A 94 0.82 12.51 -18.99
N LYS A 95 -0.12 12.02 -19.80
CA LYS A 95 -1.09 12.88 -20.51
C LYS A 95 -2.01 13.60 -19.54
N ASP A 96 -2.56 12.90 -18.55
CA ASP A 96 -3.45 13.49 -17.55
C ASP A 96 -2.72 14.52 -16.66
N VAL A 97 -1.50 14.22 -16.23
CA VAL A 97 -0.66 15.15 -15.45
C VAL A 97 -0.29 16.38 -16.28
N SER A 98 -0.01 16.24 -17.57
CA SER A 98 0.25 17.41 -18.43
C SER A 98 -0.94 18.37 -18.51
N ARG A 99 -2.16 17.84 -18.39
CA ARG A 99 -3.42 18.60 -18.39
C ARG A 99 -3.84 19.03 -16.98
N GLY A 100 -3.20 18.51 -15.93
CA GLY A 100 -3.59 18.68 -14.54
C GLY A 100 -4.92 18.01 -14.16
N SER A 101 -5.47 17.13 -15.00
CA SER A 101 -6.74 16.44 -14.75
C SER A 101 -6.89 15.20 -15.63
N GLY A 102 -7.66 14.22 -15.17
CA GLY A 102 -7.99 13.00 -15.92
C GLY A 102 -8.31 11.81 -15.02
N GLU A 103 -8.67 10.68 -15.64
CA GLU A 103 -9.10 9.47 -14.94
C GLU A 103 -7.99 8.84 -14.12
N THR A 104 -6.75 8.90 -14.60
CA THR A 104 -5.61 8.36 -13.86
C THR A 104 -5.30 9.20 -12.62
N ILE A 105 -5.49 10.52 -12.67
CA ILE A 105 -5.36 11.40 -11.49
C ILE A 105 -6.47 11.11 -10.48
N ALA A 106 -7.71 10.91 -10.92
CA ALA A 106 -8.82 10.55 -10.05
C ALA A 106 -8.57 9.21 -9.31
N THR A 107 -8.09 8.21 -10.06
CA THR A 107 -7.75 6.89 -9.51
C THR A 107 -6.56 6.97 -8.58
N LEU A 108 -5.49 7.68 -8.98
CA LEU A 108 -4.32 7.91 -8.16
C LEU A 108 -4.68 8.59 -6.84
N SER A 109 -5.54 9.61 -6.87
CA SER A 109 -6.03 10.31 -5.68
C SER A 109 -6.78 9.36 -4.74
N THR A 110 -7.60 8.47 -5.28
CA THR A 110 -8.34 7.46 -4.50
C THR A 110 -7.41 6.43 -3.85
N LEU A 111 -6.39 5.99 -4.59
CA LEU A 111 -5.38 5.04 -4.10
C LEU A 111 -4.48 5.67 -3.04
N ALA A 112 -4.08 6.93 -3.22
CA ALA A 112 -3.29 7.69 -2.27
C ALA A 112 -4.12 8.21 -1.07
N GLY A 113 -5.46 8.13 -1.15
CA GLY A 113 -6.37 8.63 -0.12
C GLY A 113 -6.39 10.16 -0.03
N CYS A 114 -6.13 10.86 -1.13
CA CYS A 114 -6.17 12.31 -1.18
C CYS A 114 -7.60 12.83 -1.18
N SER A 115 -7.82 13.97 -0.53
CA SER A 115 -9.15 14.56 -0.35
C SER A 115 -9.67 15.30 -1.58
N ASP A 116 -8.77 15.89 -2.38
CA ASP A 116 -9.11 16.72 -3.53
C ASP A 116 -8.28 16.34 -4.76
N GLN A 117 -8.93 15.67 -5.72
CA GLN A 117 -8.30 15.28 -6.99
C GLN A 117 -7.86 16.46 -7.87
N GLN A 118 -8.50 17.63 -7.75
CA GLN A 118 -8.15 18.80 -8.55
C GLN A 118 -6.83 19.39 -8.04
N GLN A 119 -6.67 19.47 -6.72
CA GLN A 119 -5.40 19.89 -6.11
C GLN A 119 -4.29 18.89 -6.41
N VAL A 120 -4.57 17.58 -6.35
CA VAL A 120 -3.59 16.55 -6.77
C VAL A 120 -3.17 16.76 -8.22
N GLY A 121 -4.14 17.00 -9.12
CA GLY A 121 -3.85 17.25 -10.53
C GLY A 121 -2.98 18.50 -10.75
N ALA A 122 -3.29 19.60 -10.06
CA ALA A 122 -2.51 20.83 -10.11
C ALA A 122 -1.08 20.65 -9.57
N ALA A 123 -0.92 19.98 -8.42
CA ALA A 123 0.36 19.66 -7.81
C ALA A 123 1.26 18.85 -8.75
N LEU A 124 0.71 17.77 -9.33
CA LEU A 124 1.44 16.92 -10.26
C LEU A 124 1.78 17.67 -11.55
N GLN A 125 0.87 18.51 -12.06
CA GLN A 125 1.12 19.33 -13.25
C GLN A 125 2.25 20.33 -13.03
N GLN A 126 2.24 21.05 -11.91
CA GLN A 126 3.30 22.01 -11.56
C GLN A 126 4.67 21.34 -11.43
N ASN A 127 4.68 20.07 -11.01
CA ASN A 127 5.88 19.26 -10.87
C ASN A 127 6.14 18.32 -12.05
N PHE A 128 5.51 18.52 -13.21
CA PHE A 128 5.58 17.60 -14.35
C PHE A 128 7.03 17.23 -14.73
N SER A 129 7.92 18.24 -14.84
CA SER A 129 9.32 18.03 -15.20
C SER A 129 10.13 17.31 -14.12
N ARG A 130 9.70 17.35 -12.85
CA ARG A 130 10.32 16.56 -11.76
C ARG A 130 9.82 15.12 -11.81
N ILE A 131 8.56 14.90 -12.16
CA ILE A 131 7.95 13.57 -12.26
C ILE A 131 8.50 12.81 -13.48
N PHE A 132 8.53 13.47 -14.64
CA PHE A 132 8.99 12.94 -15.92
C PHE A 132 10.25 13.67 -16.41
N PRO A 133 11.42 13.45 -15.78
CA PRO A 133 12.64 14.23 -16.06
C PRO A 133 13.22 13.95 -17.45
N SER A 134 12.94 12.77 -18.02
CA SER A 134 13.28 12.44 -19.41
C SER A 134 12.43 11.28 -19.92
N ALA A 135 12.41 11.07 -21.23
CA ALA A 135 11.76 9.91 -21.85
C ALA A 135 12.35 8.58 -21.37
N ALA A 136 13.63 8.56 -20.99
CA ALA A 136 14.35 7.38 -20.50
C ALA A 136 14.16 7.11 -19.00
N ALA A 137 13.43 7.95 -18.27
CA ALA A 137 13.17 7.75 -16.85
C ALA A 137 12.37 6.46 -16.63
N SER A 138 12.90 5.57 -15.77
CA SER A 138 12.28 4.28 -15.46
C SER A 138 10.95 4.43 -14.73
N ASP A 139 10.07 3.43 -14.84
CA ASP A 139 8.76 3.42 -14.18
C ASP A 139 8.90 3.58 -12.66
N ARG A 140 9.88 2.91 -12.05
CA ARG A 140 10.19 3.04 -10.61
C ARG A 140 10.63 4.45 -10.22
N GLN A 141 11.36 5.14 -11.09
CA GLN A 141 11.77 6.52 -10.84
C GLN A 141 10.57 7.46 -10.91
N VAL A 142 9.72 7.29 -11.93
CA VAL A 142 8.49 8.09 -12.07
C VAL A 142 7.54 7.84 -10.89
N SER A 143 7.31 6.59 -10.50
CA SER A 143 6.44 6.24 -9.37
C SER A 143 6.98 6.78 -8.05
N ALA A 144 8.29 6.74 -7.84
CA ALA A 144 8.94 7.37 -6.69
C ALA A 144 8.76 8.90 -6.68
N ASN A 145 8.93 9.56 -7.83
CA ASN A 145 8.76 11.00 -7.95
C ASN A 145 7.31 11.43 -7.68
N VAL A 146 6.31 10.72 -8.25
CA VAL A 146 4.89 10.98 -7.98
C VAL A 146 4.61 10.90 -6.48
N VAL A 147 5.00 9.81 -5.84
CA VAL A 147 4.81 9.64 -4.38
C VAL A 147 5.51 10.75 -3.59
N SER A 148 6.71 11.17 -4.01
CA SER A 148 7.44 12.28 -3.37
C SER A 148 6.61 13.56 -3.42
N ILE A 149 6.08 13.94 -4.58
CA ILE A 149 5.26 15.16 -4.72
C ILE A 149 4.01 15.09 -3.83
N LEU A 150 3.32 13.94 -3.83
CA LEU A 150 2.11 13.77 -3.01
C LEU A 150 2.40 13.86 -1.51
N ARG A 151 3.58 13.42 -1.05
CA ARG A 151 4.01 13.52 0.34
C ARG A 151 4.54 14.90 0.70
N ASP A 152 5.27 15.55 -0.19
CA ASP A 152 5.78 16.91 0.00
C ASP A 152 4.62 17.90 0.16
N GLU A 153 3.53 17.68 -0.58
CA GLU A 153 2.31 18.50 -0.53
C GLU A 153 1.22 17.92 0.39
N GLN A 154 1.57 16.99 1.30
CA GLN A 154 0.62 16.27 2.16
C GLN A 154 -0.30 17.20 2.95
N ALA A 155 0.21 18.35 3.42
CA ALA A 155 -0.57 19.33 4.17
C ALA A 155 -1.71 19.96 3.35
N ALA A 156 -1.55 20.06 2.03
CA ALA A 156 -2.58 20.58 1.12
C ALA A 156 -3.48 19.46 0.57
N LEU A 157 -2.88 18.33 0.19
CA LEU A 157 -3.57 17.25 -0.53
C LEU A 157 -4.31 16.27 0.40
N SER A 158 -3.88 16.17 1.65
CA SER A 158 -4.39 15.23 2.67
C SER A 158 -4.46 13.78 2.18
N CYS A 159 -3.38 13.28 1.57
CA CYS A 159 -3.30 11.91 1.05
C CYS A 159 -3.12 10.88 2.18
N SER A 160 -4.22 10.40 2.75
CA SER A 160 -4.23 9.64 4.02
C SER A 160 -3.68 8.22 3.93
N LYS A 161 -3.33 7.72 2.74
CA LYS A 161 -2.87 6.33 2.50
C LYS A 161 -1.40 6.24 2.04
N LEU A 162 -0.66 7.34 2.00
CA LEU A 162 0.74 7.38 1.56
C LEU A 162 1.76 7.40 2.69
#